data_AF-L0I9K9-F1
#
_entry.id   AF-L0I9K9-F1
#
_cell.length_a   1.000
_cell.length_b   1.000
_cell.length_c   1.000
_cell.angle_alpha   90.00
_cell.angle_beta   90.00
_cell.angle_gamma   90.00
#
_symmetry.space_group_name_H-M   'P 1'
#
loop_
_entity.id
_entity.type
_entity.pdbx_description
1 polymer ?
#
loop_
_entity_poly.entity_id
_entity_poly.type
_entity_poly.pdbx_seq_one_letter_code
_entity_poly.pdbx_strand_id
1 'polypeptide(L)' 'MGRYDYDEPTPNPACERCEVGLTADHWVRLEALHQGTLSDQYQDSEKLICVDCVAALGMLEFSTANTSEGRST' A
#
# COMPACT_ATOMS: atom_id res chain seq x y z
N MET A 1 13.62 6.29 -43.91
CA MET A 1 12.39 6.10 -43.10
C MET A 1 12.83 5.48 -41.79
N GLY A 2 12.87 6.27 -40.73
CA GLY A 2 13.27 5.80 -39.40
C GLY A 2 12.25 4.81 -38.87
N ARG A 3 12.71 3.66 -38.38
CA ARG A 3 11.87 2.72 -37.65
C ARG A 3 11.64 3.36 -36.29
N TYR A 4 10.41 3.78 -36.02
CA TYR A 4 10.00 4.13 -34.67
C TYR A 4 9.92 2.80 -33.92
N ASP A 5 10.88 2.54 -33.03
CA ASP A 5 10.68 1.55 -31.96
C ASP A 5 9.42 2.00 -31.21
N TYR A 6 8.35 1.23 -31.39
CA TYR A 6 7.20 1.36 -30.51
C TYR A 6 7.66 0.78 -29.18
N ASP A 7 8.00 1.65 -28.22
CA ASP A 7 8.09 1.25 -26.83
C ASP A 7 6.75 0.59 -26.48
N GLU A 8 6.77 -0.72 -26.22
CA GLU A 8 5.60 -1.42 -25.71
C GLU A 8 5.13 -0.69 -24.45
N PRO A 9 3.82 -0.39 -24.31
CA PRO A 9 3.34 0.30 -23.14
C PRO A 9 3.68 -0.53 -21.91
N THR A 10 4.55 -0.01 -21.05
CA THR A 10 4.91 -0.64 -19.79
C THR A 10 3.60 -0.92 -19.04
N PRO A 11 3.31 -2.17 -18.67
CA PRO A 11 2.09 -2.47 -17.93
C PRO A 11 2.08 -1.64 -16.66
N ASN A 12 0.95 -0.99 -16.38
CA ASN A 12 0.81 -0.23 -15.15
C ASN A 12 1.08 -1.14 -13.95
N PRO A 13 1.74 -0.64 -12.88
CA PRO A 13 1.96 -1.42 -11.68
C PRO A 13 0.62 -1.90 -11.09
N ALA A 14 0.59 -3.08 -10.49
CA ALA A 14 -0.59 -3.59 -9.80
C ALA A 14 -0.53 -3.23 -8.32
N CYS A 15 -1.70 -3.09 -7.69
CA CYS A 15 -1.82 -2.94 -6.25
C CYS A 15 -1.27 -4.19 -5.55
N GLU A 16 -0.32 -4.03 -4.63
CA GLU A 16 0.28 -5.16 -3.91
C GLU A 16 -0.67 -5.86 -2.92
N ARG A 17 -1.85 -5.29 -2.67
CA ARG A 17 -2.86 -5.88 -1.76
C ARG A 17 -3.98 -6.60 -2.48
N CYS A 18 -4.53 -6.01 -3.54
CA CYS A 18 -5.70 -6.56 -4.25
C CYS A 18 -5.42 -6.93 -5.70
N GLU A 19 -4.18 -6.77 -6.17
CA GLU A 19 -3.70 -7.14 -7.51
C GLU A 19 -4.42 -6.41 -8.67
N VAL A 20 -5.26 -5.42 -8.37
CA VAL A 20 -5.90 -4.57 -9.36
C VAL A 20 -4.86 -3.64 -10.00
N GLY A 21 -4.89 -3.52 -11.32
CA GLY A 21 -4.02 -2.59 -12.06
C GLY A 21 -4.24 -1.15 -11.59
N LEU A 22 -3.15 -0.48 -11.23
CA LEU A 22 -3.19 0.92 -10.81
C LEU A 22 -3.35 1.81 -12.05
N THR A 23 -4.19 2.82 -11.98
CA THR A 23 -4.25 3.87 -13.01
C THR A 23 -3.25 4.96 -12.66
N ALA A 24 -2.80 5.76 -13.63
CA ALA A 24 -1.73 6.74 -13.44
C ALA A 24 -1.91 7.66 -12.22
N ASP A 25 -3.16 8.02 -11.89
CA ASP A 25 -3.50 9.01 -10.87
C ASP A 25 -4.21 8.44 -9.62
N HIS A 26 -4.46 7.12 -9.52
CA HIS A 26 -5.21 6.53 -8.39
C HIS A 26 -4.41 5.45 -7.65
N TRP A 27 -3.34 5.86 -7.01
CA TRP A 27 -2.55 5.02 -6.12
C TRP A 27 -1.79 5.86 -5.09
N VAL A 28 -1.31 5.19 -4.06
CA VAL A 28 -0.49 5.77 -3.00
C VAL A 28 0.73 4.88 -2.80
N ARG A 29 1.87 5.52 -2.55
CA ARG A 29 3.09 4.87 -2.12
C ARG A 29 3.17 4.87 -0.60
N LEU A 30 3.25 3.69 0.00
CA LEU A 30 3.44 3.53 1.44
C LEU A 30 4.91 3.17 1.70
N GLU A 31 5.59 3.99 2.49
CA GLU A 31 6.98 3.79 2.88
C GLU A 31 7.04 3.51 4.39
N ALA A 32 7.53 2.33 4.76
CA ALA A 32 7.83 1.98 6.15
C ALA A 32 9.33 2.15 6.37
N LEU A 33 9.71 3.28 6.98
CA LEU A 33 11.09 3.61 7.33
C LEU A 33 11.32 3.35 8.81
N HIS A 34 12.28 2.50 9.14
CA HIS A 34 12.56 2.14 10.53
C HIS A 34 13.72 2.97 11.05
N GLN A 35 13.43 3.95 11.91
CA GLN A 35 14.44 4.82 12.53
C GLN A 35 14.45 4.62 14.04
N GLY A 36 15.59 4.24 14.61
CA GLY A 36 15.74 4.00 16.05
C GLY A 36 16.70 2.88 16.43
N THR A 37 16.98 2.75 17.74
CA THR A 37 17.93 1.77 18.30
C THR A 37 17.46 0.32 18.27
N LEU A 38 16.18 0.08 17.96
CA LEU A 38 15.60 -1.26 17.81
C LEU A 38 15.22 -1.57 16.35
N SER A 39 15.58 -0.68 15.42
CA SER A 39 15.18 -0.75 14.02
C SER A 39 16.01 -1.73 13.20
N ASP A 40 17.17 -2.18 13.69
CA ASP A 40 18.06 -3.11 12.97
C ASP A 40 17.40 -4.46 12.63
N GLN A 41 16.32 -4.82 13.31
CA GLN A 41 15.56 -6.06 13.06
C GLN A 41 14.51 -5.89 11.96
N TYR A 42 14.26 -4.68 11.50
CA TYR A 42 13.23 -4.36 10.53
C TYR A 42 13.86 -3.88 9.23
N GLN A 43 13.32 -4.37 8.12
CA GLN A 43 13.72 -3.92 6.80
C GLN A 43 12.81 -2.78 6.36
N ASP A 44 13.40 -1.71 5.84
CA ASP A 44 12.64 -0.69 5.14
C ASP A 44 11.88 -1.31 3.97
N SER A 45 10.64 -0.89 3.78
CA SER A 45 9.80 -1.43 2.71
C SER A 45 8.97 -0.34 2.06
N GLU A 46 8.84 -0.42 0.74
CA GLU A 46 7.97 0.43 -0.07
C GLU A 46 6.85 -0.45 -0.64
N LYS A 47 5.61 0.05 -0.63
CA LYS A 47 4.46 -0.60 -1.25
C LYS A 47 3.62 0.33 -2.11
N LEU A 48 3.18 -0.15 -3.26
CA LEU A 48 2.21 0.53 -4.13
C LEU A 48 0.80 -0.02 -3.89
N ILE A 49 -0.10 0.84 -3.41
CA ILE A 49 -1.45 0.44 -2.97
C ILE A 49 -2.50 1.34 -3.61
N CYS A 50 -3.63 0.76 -4.04
CA CYS A 50 -4.75 1.54 -4.57
C CYS A 50 -5.47 2.32 -3.45
N VAL A 51 -6.12 3.43 -3.82
CA VAL A 51 -6.82 4.31 -2.86
C VAL A 51 -7.90 3.57 -2.05
N ASP A 52 -8.59 2.60 -2.66
CA ASP A 52 -9.61 1.79 -1.96
C ASP A 52 -8.98 0.92 -0.86
N CYS A 53 -7.82 0.33 -1.15
CA CYS A 53 -7.07 -0.46 -0.19
C CYS A 53 -6.51 0.41 0.94
N VAL A 54 -6.03 1.63 0.64
CA VAL A 54 -5.60 2.59 1.67
C VAL A 54 -6.77 3.02 2.55
N ALA A 55 -7.93 3.32 1.97
CA ALA A 55 -9.13 3.66 2.73
C ALA A 55 -9.54 2.52 3.67
N ALA A 56 -9.49 1.27 3.20
CA ALA A 56 -9.76 0.10 4.03
C ALA A 56 -8.76 -0.07 5.18
N LEU A 57 -7.47 0.19 4.94
CA LEU A 57 -6.44 0.17 6.00
C LEU A 57 -6.67 1.26 7.05
N GLY A 58 -6.92 2.50 6.62
CA GLY A 58 -7.22 3.61 7.53
C GLY A 58 -8.48 3.35 8.36
N MET A 59 -9.53 2.75 7.78
CA MET A 59 -10.74 2.39 8.53
C MET A 59 -10.49 1.38 9.66
N LEU A 60 -9.49 0.50 9.54
CA LEU A 60 -9.12 -0.44 10.61
C LEU A 60 -8.54 0.30 11.83
N GLU A 61 -7.74 1.34 11.61
CA GLU A 61 -7.13 2.13 12.69
C GLU A 61 -8.17 2.90 13.52
N PHE A 62 -9.32 3.26 12.96
CA PHE A 62 -10.42 3.91 13.68
C PHE A 62 -11.44 2.92 14.28
N SER A 63 -11.48 1.67 13.81
CA SER A 63 -12.41 0.64 14.30
C SER A 63 -12.02 0.02 15.66
N THR A 64 -10.77 0.21 16.09
CA THR A 64 -10.23 -0.30 17.37
C THR A 64 -10.86 0.34 18.62
N ALA A 65 -11.71 1.36 18.46
CA ALA A 65 -12.40 2.01 19.57
C ALA A 65 -13.56 1.20 20.18
N ASN A 66 -13.97 0.05 19.60
CA ASN A 66 -15.20 -0.65 20.03
C ASN A 66 -15.05 -2.08 20.58
N THR A 67 -13.86 -2.64 20.74
CA THR A 67 -13.70 -3.91 21.47
C THR A 67 -13.31 -3.67 22.92
N SER A 68 -14.24 -3.12 23.69
CA SER A 68 -14.26 -3.19 25.16
C SER A 68 -15.50 -3.92 25.65
N GLU A 69 -15.87 -5.04 25.03
CA GLU A 69 -16.90 -5.92 25.59
C GLU A 69 -16.30 -6.86 26.65
N GLY A 70 -16.30 -6.36 27.89
CA GLY A 70 -16.95 -7.03 29.01
C GLY A 70 -16.53 -8.46 29.33
N ARG A 71 -15.46 -8.61 30.11
CA ARG A 71 -15.29 -9.78 31.00
C ARG A 71 -16.36 -9.70 32.10
N SER A 72 -17.50 -10.37 31.88
CA SER A 72 -18.45 -10.65 32.96
C SER A 72 -17.99 -11.90 33.71
N THR A 73 -17.63 -11.70 34.98
CA THR A 73 -17.46 -12.73 36.01
C THR A 73 -18.75 -13.46 36.29
#